data_AF-A0A921HYJ0-F1
#
_entry.id   AF-A0A921HYJ0-F1
#
_cell.length_a   1.000
_cell.length_b   1.000
_cell.length_c   1.000
_cell.angle_alpha   90.00
_cell.angle_beta   90.00
_cell.angle_gamma   90.00
#
_symmetry.space_group_name_H-M   'P 1'
#
loop_
_entity.id
_entity.type
_entity.pdbx_description
1 polymer ?
#
loop_
_entity_poly.entity_id
_entity_poly.type
_entity_poly.pdbx_seq_one_letter_code
_entity_poly.pdbx_strand_id
1 'polypeptide(L)'
;MEDRTVCEAAKERRCLCASSKDLVRREDLTGQAEQAFPNLMPLMNIAFVPGKCLEYIRGMKKGPKKDIAFAEYHYFSGHPREAAQETEMYLTCGDPELRLSACLIYAYSNLSVGQIQRARYGLEEIKDTLKADTERTPHARSIEGFISAAAAVLLHLPLPEELPDTREFMPLLPAGLRAFALYVQAHYLYLQKKYEHSIGIIEAALTMGGEQYPIPAIYLHLAAVMDHMSLKQPDKAEEHLLAAWELARPDDLIEGFGEHHGLLGGMLEAVVKQRWPEDFKRIIAITYGFSSGWRKIHNPETGHDVADNLTTTEFATAMLAARGWTNPEIGEHMNISVNTVKHHISQAMKKLHIESRKDLKKYMLK
;
A
#
# COMPACT_ATOMS: atom_id res chain seq x y z
N MET A 1 -2.87 -73.40 -6.12
CA MET A 1 -1.40 -73.51 -5.99
C MET A 1 -0.86 -72.11 -6.21
N GLU A 2 -0.98 -71.26 -5.18
CA GLU A 2 0.06 -71.05 -4.15
C GLU A 2 1.31 -70.44 -4.80
N ASP A 3 1.44 -69.11 -4.79
CA ASP A 3 1.90 -68.25 -3.67
C ASP A 3 3.40 -68.42 -3.38
N ARG A 4 4.15 -67.33 -3.57
CA ARG A 4 5.28 -66.90 -2.72
C ARG A 4 5.88 -65.55 -3.18
N THR A 5 5.48 -64.50 -2.43
CA THR A 5 6.38 -63.56 -1.71
C THR A 5 7.26 -62.64 -2.57
N VAL A 6 6.96 -61.34 -2.70
CA VAL A 6 7.34 -60.27 -1.74
C VAL A 6 8.83 -60.32 -1.37
N CYS A 7 9.68 -59.59 -2.11
CA CYS A 7 10.78 -58.79 -1.56
C CYS A 7 11.49 -58.03 -2.69
N GLU A 8 11.32 -56.71 -2.76
CA GLU A 8 12.37 -55.71 -3.00
C GLU A 8 11.74 -54.37 -3.41
N ALA A 9 11.23 -53.69 -2.39
CA ALA A 9 11.09 -52.25 -2.39
C ALA A 9 12.49 -51.63 -2.36
N ALA A 10 13.00 -51.18 -3.51
CA ALA A 10 14.07 -50.18 -3.61
C ALA A 10 14.32 -49.82 -5.09
N LYS A 11 13.43 -49.04 -5.70
CA LYS A 11 13.79 -48.21 -6.87
C LYS A 11 13.76 -46.75 -6.45
N GLU A 12 14.89 -46.37 -5.85
CA GLU A 12 15.41 -45.02 -5.62
C GLU A 12 14.96 -44.07 -6.75
N ARG A 13 14.14 -43.06 -6.49
CA ARG A 13 14.55 -41.70 -6.12
C ARG A 13 16.02 -41.38 -6.49
N ARG A 14 16.24 -40.94 -7.73
CA ARG A 14 17.36 -40.08 -8.08
C ARG A 14 16.85 -38.75 -8.64
N CYS A 15 16.48 -37.88 -7.71
CA CYS A 15 16.91 -36.50 -7.77
C CYS A 15 18.41 -36.50 -7.44
N LEU A 16 19.24 -35.71 -8.13
CA LEU A 16 20.26 -34.85 -7.51
C LEU A 16 21.15 -34.19 -8.59
N CYS A 17 21.19 -32.87 -8.48
CA CYS A 17 22.36 -32.01 -8.63
C CYS A 17 22.94 -31.81 -10.04
N ALA A 18 22.41 -30.79 -10.72
CA ALA A 18 23.27 -29.89 -11.47
C ALA A 18 24.31 -29.30 -10.51
N SER A 19 25.58 -29.43 -10.88
CA SER A 19 26.75 -28.98 -10.13
C SER A 19 26.70 -27.48 -9.80
N SER A 20 26.99 -27.16 -8.54
CA SER A 20 27.04 -25.81 -7.97
C SER A 20 28.12 -24.88 -8.59
N LYS A 21 28.81 -25.33 -9.64
CA LYS A 21 29.79 -24.53 -10.40
C LYS A 21 29.24 -23.94 -11.70
N ASP A 22 28.10 -24.44 -12.20
CA ASP A 22 27.47 -23.94 -13.43
C ASP A 22 26.40 -22.86 -13.18
N LEU A 23 26.10 -22.56 -11.91
CA LEU A 23 25.22 -21.45 -11.50
C LEU A 23 25.94 -20.09 -11.37
N VAL A 24 27.27 -20.05 -11.43
CA VAL A 24 28.08 -18.82 -11.25
C VAL A 24 28.46 -18.15 -12.59
N ARG A 25 27.90 -18.61 -13.72
CA ARG A 25 28.16 -18.05 -15.07
C ARG A 25 26.89 -17.71 -15.84
N ARG A 26 25.88 -17.21 -15.14
CA ARG A 26 24.65 -16.63 -15.74
C ARG A 26 24.33 -15.24 -15.20
N GLU A 27 25.30 -14.53 -14.66
CA GLU A 27 25.12 -13.17 -14.11
C GLU A 27 25.40 -12.03 -15.11
N ASP A 28 25.61 -12.30 -16.41
CA ASP A 28 26.10 -11.26 -17.33
C ASP A 28 25.30 -11.04 -18.63
N LEU A 29 24.05 -11.53 -18.73
CA LEU A 29 23.24 -11.36 -19.95
C LEU A 29 21.73 -11.17 -19.70
N THR A 30 21.32 -10.52 -18.61
CA THR A 30 20.05 -9.78 -18.62
C THR A 30 20.37 -8.36 -19.06
N GLY A 31 20.27 -8.14 -20.36
CA GLY A 31 20.42 -6.82 -20.95
C GLY A 31 19.67 -5.78 -20.13
N GLN A 32 20.35 -4.68 -19.85
CA GLN A 32 19.74 -3.42 -19.51
C GLN A 32 18.74 -3.10 -20.63
N ALA A 33 17.50 -3.56 -20.49
CA ALA A 33 16.39 -2.82 -21.06
C ALA A 33 16.56 -1.42 -20.48
N GLU A 34 16.82 -0.43 -21.33
CA GLU A 34 16.79 0.98 -20.93
C GLU A 34 15.62 1.14 -19.98
N GLN A 35 15.92 1.46 -18.72
CA GLN A 35 14.92 1.52 -17.68
C GLN A 35 13.99 2.68 -18.08
N ALA A 36 12.87 2.36 -18.73
CA ALA A 36 11.83 3.33 -19.01
C ALA A 36 11.54 4.00 -17.66
N PHE A 37 11.63 5.32 -17.60
CA PHE A 37 11.49 6.11 -16.38
C PHE A 37 12.60 5.85 -15.33
N PRO A 38 13.87 6.20 -15.63
CA PRO A 38 15.00 5.89 -14.75
C PRO A 38 14.98 6.67 -13.44
N ASN A 39 14.24 7.77 -13.34
CA ASN A 39 14.22 8.69 -12.21
C ASN A 39 12.88 8.71 -11.46
N LEU A 40 11.82 8.10 -12.02
CA LEU A 40 10.49 8.06 -11.43
C LEU A 40 10.39 7.01 -10.33
N MET A 41 10.08 7.45 -9.11
CA MET A 41 9.88 6.60 -7.93
C MET A 41 10.91 5.45 -7.85
N PRO A 42 12.22 5.79 -7.85
CA PRO A 42 13.31 4.86 -8.07
C PRO A 42 13.38 3.72 -7.06
N LEU A 43 12.93 3.92 -5.81
CA LEU A 43 12.88 2.85 -4.81
C LEU A 43 11.65 1.97 -5.01
N MET A 44 10.47 2.55 -5.26
CA MET A 44 9.26 1.78 -5.60
C MET A 44 9.46 0.90 -6.84
N ASN A 45 10.29 1.36 -7.78
CA ASN A 45 10.57 0.66 -9.04
C ASN A 45 11.76 -0.32 -8.99
N ILE A 46 12.36 -0.57 -7.83
CA ILE A 46 13.50 -1.49 -7.72
C ILE A 46 13.08 -2.81 -7.07
N ALA A 47 13.53 -3.90 -7.67
CA ALA A 47 13.46 -5.22 -7.06
C ALA A 47 14.61 -5.35 -6.06
N PHE A 48 14.32 -5.78 -4.84
CA PHE A 48 15.33 -6.03 -3.82
C PHE A 48 14.93 -7.17 -2.89
N VAL A 49 15.92 -7.79 -2.28
CA VAL A 49 15.72 -8.81 -1.26
C VAL A 49 15.30 -8.11 0.04
N PRO A 50 14.21 -8.54 0.72
CA PRO A 50 13.85 -7.99 2.03
C PRO A 50 15.02 -8.03 3.02
N GLY A 51 15.21 -6.92 3.75
CA GLY A 51 16.32 -6.68 4.68
C GLY A 51 17.55 -6.04 4.02
N LYS A 52 17.47 -5.70 2.72
CA LYS A 52 18.57 -5.11 1.93
C LYS A 52 18.24 -3.74 1.35
N CYS A 53 17.09 -3.15 1.64
CA CYS A 53 16.63 -1.90 1.03
C CYS A 53 17.67 -0.77 1.13
N LEU A 54 18.15 -0.48 2.33
CA LEU A 54 19.18 0.55 2.55
C LEU A 54 20.53 0.21 1.89
N GLU A 55 20.88 -1.08 1.77
CA GLU A 55 22.10 -1.51 1.05
C GLU A 55 21.98 -1.13 -0.43
N TYR A 56 20.85 -1.42 -1.06
CA TYR A 56 20.57 -1.03 -2.44
C TYR A 56 20.63 0.48 -2.64
N ILE A 57 19.94 1.27 -1.80
CA ILE A 57 19.96 2.75 -1.91
C ILE A 57 21.39 3.27 -1.75
N ARG A 58 22.14 2.77 -0.76
CA ARG A 58 23.54 3.16 -0.54
C ARG A 58 24.45 2.81 -1.73
N GLY A 59 24.16 1.72 -2.44
CA GLY A 59 24.87 1.32 -3.66
C GLY A 59 24.60 2.20 -4.88
N MET A 60 23.53 3.01 -4.90
CA MET A 60 23.23 3.91 -6.02
C MET A 60 24.30 4.99 -6.19
N LYS A 61 24.52 5.40 -7.45
CA LYS A 61 25.36 6.56 -7.77
C LYS A 61 24.83 7.82 -7.06
N LYS A 62 25.73 8.65 -6.55
CA LYS A 62 25.35 9.93 -5.93
C LYS A 62 24.64 10.82 -6.96
N GLY A 63 23.54 11.45 -6.56
CA GLY A 63 22.77 12.37 -7.39
C GLY A 63 21.26 12.27 -7.13
N PRO A 64 20.44 13.03 -7.86
CA PRO A 64 19.02 13.20 -7.57
C PRO A 64 18.21 11.91 -7.43
N LYS A 65 18.47 10.91 -8.29
CA LYS A 65 17.81 9.61 -8.21
C LYS A 65 17.99 8.93 -6.84
N LYS A 66 19.20 9.04 -6.26
CA LYS A 66 19.50 8.48 -4.94
C LYS A 66 18.82 9.26 -3.82
N ASP A 67 18.73 10.58 -3.97
CA ASP A 67 18.09 11.44 -2.97
C ASP A 67 16.58 11.17 -2.91
N ILE A 68 15.92 11.03 -4.07
CA ILE A 68 14.51 10.61 -4.14
C ILE A 68 14.33 9.20 -3.56
N ALA A 69 15.24 8.25 -3.84
CA ALA A 69 15.15 6.91 -3.27
C ALA A 69 15.26 6.91 -1.73
N PHE A 70 16.08 7.78 -1.14
CA PHE A 70 16.11 7.96 0.32
C PHE A 70 14.79 8.57 0.84
N ALA A 71 14.24 9.56 0.14
CA ALA A 71 12.96 10.15 0.53
C ALA A 71 11.81 9.14 0.47
N GLU A 72 11.76 8.30 -0.56
CA GLU A 72 10.83 7.18 -0.63
C GLU A 72 11.02 6.22 0.56
N TYR A 73 12.26 5.84 0.87
CA TYR A 73 12.54 4.97 2.01
C TYR A 73 12.04 5.59 3.32
N HIS A 74 12.37 6.86 3.58
CA HIS A 74 11.94 7.55 4.78
C HIS A 74 10.41 7.64 4.85
N TYR A 75 9.74 7.91 3.73
CA TYR A 75 8.28 7.91 3.69
C TYR A 75 7.72 6.52 4.01
N PHE A 76 8.11 5.48 3.26
CA PHE A 76 7.59 4.12 3.44
C PHE A 76 7.95 3.48 4.78
N SER A 77 8.97 3.99 5.47
CA SER A 77 9.37 3.54 6.81
C SER A 77 8.79 4.35 7.97
N GLY A 78 7.88 5.30 7.71
CA GLY A 78 7.23 6.09 8.76
C GLY A 78 8.04 7.27 9.29
N HIS A 79 8.93 7.82 8.47
CA HIS A 79 9.75 9.01 8.74
C HIS A 79 9.33 10.19 7.82
N PRO A 80 8.09 10.70 7.96
CA PRO A 80 7.54 11.66 7.00
C PRO A 80 8.20 13.05 7.09
N ARG A 81 8.85 13.41 8.21
CA ARG A 81 9.53 14.71 8.31
C ARG A 81 10.78 14.73 7.44
N GLU A 82 11.57 13.67 7.52
CA GLU A 82 12.76 13.43 6.73
C GLU A 82 12.41 13.37 5.23
N ALA A 83 11.40 12.56 4.86
CA ALA A 83 10.94 12.46 3.48
C ALA A 83 10.46 13.80 2.89
N ALA A 84 9.69 14.58 3.65
CA ALA A 84 9.26 15.92 3.23
C ALA A 84 10.42 16.90 3.07
N GLN A 85 11.43 16.83 3.95
CA GLN A 85 12.61 17.70 3.86
C GLN A 85 13.48 17.36 2.66
N GLU A 86 13.71 16.07 2.39
CA GLU A 86 14.57 15.60 1.30
C GLU A 86 13.97 15.90 -0.09
N THR A 87 12.65 15.98 -0.18
CA THR A 87 11.93 16.25 -1.45
C THR A 87 11.76 17.74 -1.76
N GLU A 88 11.90 18.64 -0.77
CA GLU A 88 11.57 20.07 -0.92
C GLU A 88 12.34 20.75 -2.06
N MET A 89 13.62 20.40 -2.25
CA MET A 89 14.45 20.97 -3.32
C MET A 89 14.11 20.44 -4.73
N TYR A 90 13.32 19.38 -4.83
CA TYR A 90 12.96 18.74 -6.09
C TYR A 90 11.58 19.14 -6.62
N LEU A 91 10.77 19.85 -5.80
CA LEU A 91 9.41 20.28 -6.16
C LEU A 91 9.36 21.19 -7.40
N THR A 92 10.44 21.92 -7.67
CA THR A 92 10.55 22.84 -8.82
C THR A 92 11.63 22.43 -9.81
N CYS A 93 12.17 21.21 -9.70
CA CYS A 93 13.23 20.76 -10.60
C CYS A 93 12.70 20.52 -12.02
N GLY A 94 13.56 20.71 -13.04
CA GLY A 94 13.15 20.63 -14.45
C GLY A 94 12.92 19.21 -14.97
N ASP A 95 13.37 18.18 -14.25
CA ASP A 95 13.12 16.78 -14.60
C ASP A 95 11.73 16.35 -14.08
N PRO A 96 10.78 16.00 -14.96
CA PRO A 96 9.42 15.69 -14.55
C PRO A 96 9.30 14.42 -13.71
N GLU A 97 10.18 13.44 -13.90
CA GLU A 97 10.16 12.20 -13.13
C GLU A 97 10.58 12.46 -11.68
N LEU A 98 11.69 13.19 -11.49
CA LEU A 98 12.16 13.58 -10.16
C LEU A 98 11.15 14.51 -9.48
N ARG A 99 10.65 15.51 -10.20
CA ARG A 99 9.69 16.48 -9.67
C ARG A 99 8.39 15.81 -9.24
N LEU A 100 7.78 14.98 -10.08
CA LEU A 100 6.50 14.33 -9.74
C LEU A 100 6.66 13.28 -8.64
N SER A 101 7.80 12.58 -8.59
CA SER A 101 8.14 11.70 -7.45
C SER A 101 8.22 12.51 -6.15
N ALA A 102 8.93 13.64 -6.18
CA ALA A 102 9.06 14.53 -5.04
C ALA A 102 7.72 15.12 -4.61
N CYS A 103 6.88 15.58 -5.54
CA CYS A 103 5.55 16.12 -5.24
C CYS A 103 4.66 15.07 -4.54
N LEU A 104 4.67 13.81 -5.01
CA LEU A 104 3.87 12.74 -4.40
C LEU A 104 4.33 12.46 -2.96
N ILE A 105 5.62 12.21 -2.77
CA ILE A 105 6.19 11.92 -1.45
C ILE A 105 6.04 13.12 -0.51
N TYR A 106 6.28 14.34 -0.99
CA TYR A 106 6.11 15.57 -0.21
C TYR A 106 4.66 15.76 0.22
N ALA A 107 3.70 15.58 -0.70
CA ALA A 107 2.29 15.74 -0.40
C ALA A 107 1.84 14.80 0.73
N TYR A 108 2.11 13.51 0.57
CA TYR A 108 1.68 12.47 1.53
C TYR A 108 2.41 12.57 2.86
N SER A 109 3.72 12.83 2.84
CA SER A 109 4.49 13.07 4.06
C SER A 109 3.93 14.24 4.87
N ASN A 110 3.54 15.33 4.21
CA ASN A 110 2.97 16.49 4.90
C ASN A 110 1.54 16.26 5.45
N LEU A 111 0.82 15.20 5.00
CA LEU A 111 -0.39 14.74 5.68
C LEU A 111 -0.05 14.23 7.08
N SER A 112 0.93 13.32 7.16
CA SER A 112 1.37 12.70 8.41
C SER A 112 2.00 13.72 9.38
N VAL A 113 2.71 14.73 8.86
CA VAL A 113 3.28 15.83 9.68
C VAL A 113 2.21 16.86 10.10
N GLY A 114 1.05 16.89 9.44
CA GLY A 114 -0.03 17.85 9.72
C GLY A 114 0.12 19.22 9.04
N GLN A 115 1.04 19.35 8.08
CA GLN A 115 1.31 20.57 7.32
C GLN A 115 0.43 20.66 6.06
N ILE A 116 -0.87 20.85 6.25
CA ILE A 116 -1.86 20.66 5.18
C ILE A 116 -1.67 21.60 3.99
N GLN A 117 -1.17 22.82 4.21
CA GLN A 117 -0.89 23.74 3.09
C GLN A 117 0.26 23.23 2.22
N ARG A 118 1.27 22.60 2.82
CA ARG A 118 2.36 21.95 2.08
C ARG A 118 1.87 20.71 1.33
N ALA A 119 0.98 19.94 1.96
CA ALA A 119 0.34 18.81 1.30
C ALA A 119 -0.47 19.25 0.07
N ARG A 120 -1.29 20.30 0.21
CA ARG A 120 -2.06 20.88 -0.91
C ARG A 120 -1.18 21.40 -2.03
N TYR A 121 -0.08 22.09 -1.70
CA TYR A 121 0.89 22.54 -2.69
C TYR A 121 1.42 21.39 -3.56
N GLY A 122 1.87 20.29 -2.94
CA GLY A 122 2.36 19.12 -3.69
C GLY A 122 1.28 18.48 -4.58
N LEU A 123 0.03 18.42 -4.12
CA LEU A 123 -1.10 17.91 -4.90
C LEU A 123 -1.49 18.85 -6.06
N GLU A 124 -1.43 20.16 -5.85
CA GLU A 124 -1.69 21.17 -6.87
C GLU A 124 -0.64 21.10 -7.99
N GLU A 125 0.65 20.96 -7.67
CA GLU A 125 1.71 20.78 -8.68
C GLU A 125 1.49 19.53 -9.54
N ILE A 126 1.03 18.41 -8.95
CA ILE A 126 0.66 17.20 -9.70
C ILE A 126 -0.51 17.48 -10.65
N LYS A 127 -1.56 18.14 -10.14
CA LYS A 127 -2.76 18.45 -10.91
C LYS A 127 -2.49 19.44 -12.05
N ASP A 128 -1.71 20.49 -11.78
CA ASP A 128 -1.34 21.49 -12.76
C ASP A 128 -0.42 20.90 -13.83
N THR A 129 0.46 19.99 -13.43
CA THR A 129 1.22 19.20 -14.40
C THR A 129 0.26 18.42 -15.29
N LEU A 130 -0.70 17.65 -14.78
CA LEU A 130 -1.65 16.88 -15.62
C LEU A 130 -2.42 17.76 -16.62
N LYS A 131 -2.78 19.00 -16.24
CA LYS A 131 -3.58 19.91 -17.07
C LYS A 131 -2.83 20.60 -18.21
N ALA A 132 -1.51 20.72 -18.12
CA ALA A 132 -0.75 21.56 -19.04
C ALA A 132 -0.50 20.89 -20.42
N ASP A 133 -1.24 21.31 -21.44
CA ASP A 133 -1.05 21.02 -22.88
C ASP A 133 -1.23 19.56 -23.35
N THR A 134 -1.98 19.35 -24.44
CA THR A 134 -2.44 18.05 -24.96
C THR A 134 -1.46 17.38 -25.92
N GLU A 135 -0.41 18.08 -26.38
CA GLU A 135 0.62 17.56 -27.29
C GLU A 135 1.83 16.93 -26.56
N ARG A 136 1.57 16.12 -25.53
CA ARG A 136 2.62 15.45 -24.77
C ARG A 136 3.05 14.11 -25.38
N THR A 137 4.32 13.78 -25.16
CA THR A 137 4.84 12.44 -25.51
C THR A 137 4.11 11.36 -24.69
N PRO A 138 3.96 10.13 -25.22
CA PRO A 138 3.38 9.01 -24.46
C PRO A 138 4.10 8.75 -23.13
N HIS A 139 5.42 9.03 -23.08
CA HIS A 139 6.22 8.95 -21.86
C HIS A 139 5.72 9.94 -20.80
N ALA A 140 5.64 11.24 -21.11
CA ALA A 140 5.18 12.25 -20.17
C ALA A 140 3.76 11.96 -19.65
N ARG A 141 2.84 11.61 -20.55
CA ARG A 141 1.46 11.22 -20.20
C ARG A 141 1.41 10.03 -19.23
N SER A 142 2.37 9.10 -19.33
CA SER A 142 2.41 7.93 -18.47
C SER A 142 2.79 8.25 -17.04
N ILE A 143 3.78 9.14 -16.86
CA ILE A 143 4.21 9.61 -15.54
C ILE A 143 3.05 10.33 -14.86
N GLU A 144 2.44 11.26 -15.58
CA GLU A 144 1.40 12.14 -15.07
C GLU A 144 0.13 11.37 -14.76
N GLY A 145 -0.27 10.44 -15.63
CA GLY A 145 -1.39 9.54 -15.42
C GLY A 145 -1.21 8.67 -14.18
N PHE A 146 -0.03 8.05 -14.04
CA PHE A 146 0.31 7.24 -12.87
C PHE A 146 0.28 8.04 -11.57
N ILE A 147 1.03 9.15 -11.50
CA ILE A 147 1.18 9.95 -10.28
C ILE A 147 -0.15 10.62 -9.91
N SER A 148 -0.90 11.14 -10.88
CA SER A 148 -2.22 11.73 -10.63
C SER A 148 -3.24 10.71 -10.15
N ALA A 149 -3.26 9.51 -10.74
CA ALA A 149 -4.13 8.43 -10.29
C ALA A 149 -3.78 7.99 -8.87
N ALA A 150 -2.49 7.80 -8.55
CA ALA A 150 -2.04 7.47 -7.21
C ALA A 150 -2.45 8.57 -6.20
N ALA A 151 -2.17 9.83 -6.51
CA ALA A 151 -2.49 10.96 -5.64
C ALA A 151 -4.00 11.08 -5.33
N ALA A 152 -4.86 10.85 -6.32
CA ALA A 152 -6.31 10.93 -6.16
C ALA A 152 -6.89 9.71 -5.43
N VAL A 153 -6.55 8.50 -5.87
CA VAL A 153 -7.16 7.27 -5.35
C VAL A 153 -6.81 7.04 -3.89
N LEU A 154 -5.56 7.23 -3.47
CA LEU A 154 -5.15 7.00 -2.08
C LEU A 154 -5.74 8.03 -1.11
N LEU A 155 -6.09 9.23 -1.59
CA LEU A 155 -6.86 10.23 -0.83
C LEU A 155 -8.39 10.02 -0.90
N HIS A 156 -8.85 8.98 -1.62
CA HIS A 156 -10.25 8.69 -1.92
C HIS A 156 -10.97 9.90 -2.57
N LEU A 157 -10.26 10.64 -3.42
CA LEU A 157 -10.78 11.77 -4.18
C LEU A 157 -11.36 11.30 -5.53
N PRO A 158 -12.26 12.10 -6.14
CA PRO A 158 -12.64 11.90 -7.53
C PRO A 158 -11.39 11.88 -8.44
N LEU A 159 -11.39 10.98 -9.41
CA LEU A 159 -10.36 10.94 -10.44
C LEU A 159 -10.42 12.22 -11.29
N PRO A 160 -9.28 12.87 -11.61
CA PRO A 160 -9.24 13.97 -12.57
C PRO A 160 -9.82 13.59 -13.92
N GLU A 161 -10.57 14.51 -14.56
CA GLU A 161 -11.17 14.29 -15.88
C GLU A 161 -10.11 14.12 -16.98
N GLU A 162 -8.94 14.75 -16.77
CA GLU A 162 -7.81 14.75 -17.69
C GLU A 162 -6.95 13.48 -17.61
N LEU A 163 -7.30 12.51 -16.74
CA LEU A 163 -6.54 11.27 -16.63
C LEU A 163 -6.59 10.46 -17.94
N PRO A 164 -5.43 10.04 -18.48
CA PRO A 164 -5.40 9.16 -19.66
C PRO A 164 -6.02 7.79 -19.33
N ASP A 165 -6.53 7.10 -20.34
CA ASP A 165 -7.01 5.72 -20.16
C ASP A 165 -5.84 4.85 -19.67
N THR A 166 -6.09 4.03 -18.65
CA THR A 166 -5.10 3.10 -18.09
C THR A 166 -4.39 2.25 -19.15
N ARG A 167 -5.07 1.86 -20.23
CA ARG A 167 -4.49 1.09 -21.35
C ARG A 167 -3.45 1.87 -22.15
N GLU A 168 -3.49 3.20 -22.12
CA GLU A 168 -2.53 4.06 -22.81
C GLU A 168 -1.17 4.10 -22.10
N PHE A 169 -1.16 4.08 -20.76
CA PHE A 169 0.07 4.26 -19.98
C PHE A 169 0.55 3.04 -19.20
N MET A 170 -0.35 2.16 -18.74
CA MET A 170 0.03 0.97 -17.97
C MET A 170 1.08 0.09 -18.67
N PRO A 171 0.99 -0.17 -20.00
CA PRO A 171 1.99 -0.98 -20.69
C PRO A 171 3.36 -0.32 -20.81
N LEU A 172 3.43 1.00 -20.66
CA LEU A 172 4.66 1.79 -20.75
C LEU A 172 5.42 1.81 -19.43
N LEU A 173 4.71 1.72 -18.29
CA LEU A 173 5.33 1.73 -16.97
C LEU A 173 6.29 0.54 -16.78
N PRO A 174 7.44 0.75 -16.10
CA PRO A 174 8.36 -0.32 -15.72
C PRO A 174 7.69 -1.22 -14.69
N ALA A 175 8.16 -2.46 -14.56
CA ALA A 175 7.41 -3.51 -13.85
C ALA A 175 7.07 -3.18 -12.39
N GLY A 176 7.96 -2.50 -11.63
CA GLY A 176 7.66 -2.09 -10.26
C GLY A 176 6.56 -1.03 -10.18
N LEU A 177 6.66 0.04 -10.99
CA LEU A 177 5.61 1.07 -11.05
C LEU A 177 4.30 0.55 -11.63
N ARG A 178 4.37 -0.38 -12.57
CA ARG A 178 3.19 -1.08 -13.10
C ARG A 178 2.50 -1.88 -12.01
N ALA A 179 3.25 -2.60 -11.17
CA ALA A 179 2.68 -3.32 -10.03
C ALA A 179 2.02 -2.37 -9.03
N PHE A 180 2.65 -1.23 -8.72
CA PHE A 180 2.05 -0.23 -7.83
C PHE A 180 0.78 0.40 -8.44
N ALA A 181 0.79 0.69 -9.74
CA ALA A 181 -0.38 1.21 -10.44
C ALA A 181 -1.53 0.19 -10.52
N LEU A 182 -1.24 -1.12 -10.59
CA LEU A 182 -2.25 -2.16 -10.43
C LEU A 182 -2.82 -2.19 -9.01
N TYR A 183 -2.01 -1.93 -7.98
CA TYR A 183 -2.51 -1.68 -6.63
C TYR A 183 -3.46 -0.47 -6.60
N VAL A 184 -3.08 0.66 -7.22
CA VAL A 184 -3.94 1.85 -7.30
C VAL A 184 -5.27 1.51 -7.99
N GLN A 185 -5.24 0.74 -9.08
CA GLN A 185 -6.45 0.30 -9.77
C GLN A 185 -7.31 -0.63 -8.90
N ALA A 186 -6.70 -1.57 -8.20
CA ALA A 186 -7.38 -2.47 -7.27
C ALA A 186 -8.04 -1.68 -6.13
N HIS A 187 -7.32 -0.75 -5.49
CA HIS A 187 -7.86 0.15 -4.46
C HIS A 187 -9.05 0.97 -5.02
N TYR A 188 -8.97 1.49 -6.25
CA TYR A 188 -10.10 2.18 -6.88
C TYR A 188 -11.34 1.27 -7.07
N LEU A 189 -11.16 -0.01 -7.40
CA LEU A 189 -12.24 -1.00 -7.46
C LEU A 189 -12.80 -1.36 -6.08
N TYR A 190 -11.92 -1.46 -5.06
CA TYR A 190 -12.31 -1.61 -3.66
C TYR A 190 -13.25 -0.46 -3.24
N LEU A 191 -12.93 0.80 -3.57
CA LEU A 191 -13.78 1.96 -3.25
C LEU A 191 -15.14 1.92 -3.96
N GLN A 192 -15.22 1.23 -5.11
CA GLN A 192 -16.47 0.93 -5.81
C GLN A 192 -17.19 -0.33 -5.31
N LYS A 193 -16.67 -0.97 -4.27
CA LYS A 193 -17.18 -2.23 -3.70
C LYS A 193 -17.14 -3.42 -4.66
N LYS A 194 -16.22 -3.39 -5.63
CA LYS A 194 -15.97 -4.47 -6.58
C LYS A 194 -14.81 -5.35 -6.07
N TYR A 195 -14.99 -5.91 -4.87
CA TYR A 195 -13.92 -6.56 -4.12
C TYR A 195 -13.32 -7.76 -4.85
N GLU A 196 -14.14 -8.61 -5.47
CA GLU A 196 -13.66 -9.78 -6.21
C GLU A 196 -12.87 -9.38 -7.46
N HIS A 197 -13.21 -8.25 -8.09
CA HIS A 197 -12.44 -7.74 -9.23
C HIS A 197 -11.10 -7.16 -8.78
N SER A 198 -11.09 -6.45 -7.64
CA SER A 198 -9.87 -5.96 -7.01
C SER A 198 -8.92 -7.11 -6.67
N ILE A 199 -9.41 -8.15 -5.99
CA ILE A 199 -8.65 -9.38 -5.70
C ILE A 199 -8.08 -10.00 -6.98
N GLY A 200 -8.88 -10.12 -8.04
CA GLY A 200 -8.41 -10.67 -9.32
C GLY A 200 -7.25 -9.89 -9.94
N ILE A 201 -7.26 -8.56 -9.84
CA ILE A 201 -6.12 -7.73 -10.28
C ILE A 201 -4.89 -7.99 -9.39
N ILE A 202 -5.09 -8.04 -8.08
CA ILE A 202 -4.01 -8.20 -7.10
C ILE A 202 -3.30 -9.54 -7.28
N GLU A 203 -4.04 -10.65 -7.28
CA GLU A 203 -3.48 -12.00 -7.40
C GLU A 203 -2.76 -12.18 -8.75
N ALA A 204 -3.31 -11.62 -9.83
CA ALA A 204 -2.67 -11.63 -11.15
C ALA A 204 -1.37 -10.81 -11.14
N ALA A 205 -1.37 -9.61 -10.55
CA ALA A 205 -0.20 -8.75 -10.48
C ALA A 205 0.94 -9.41 -9.69
N LEU A 206 0.63 -10.00 -8.53
CA LEU A 206 1.60 -10.74 -7.71
C LEU A 206 2.19 -11.92 -8.50
N THR A 207 1.33 -12.77 -9.07
CA THR A 207 1.73 -13.95 -9.86
C THR A 207 2.58 -13.61 -11.08
N MET A 208 2.30 -12.48 -11.73
CA MET A 208 3.02 -12.02 -12.92
C MET A 208 4.31 -11.25 -12.62
N GLY A 209 4.81 -11.34 -11.38
CA GLY A 209 6.12 -10.82 -10.99
C GLY A 209 6.10 -9.57 -10.11
N GLY A 210 4.92 -9.09 -9.71
CA GLY A 210 4.78 -7.99 -8.75
C GLY A 210 5.46 -8.28 -7.40
N GLU A 211 5.50 -9.55 -6.98
CA GLU A 211 6.18 -10.00 -5.76
C GLU A 211 7.68 -9.66 -5.71
N GLN A 212 8.33 -9.43 -6.86
CA GLN A 212 9.75 -9.09 -6.92
C GLN A 212 10.04 -7.66 -6.47
N TYR A 213 9.02 -6.81 -6.36
CA TYR A 213 9.13 -5.40 -5.98
C TYR A 213 8.50 -5.21 -4.59
N PRO A 214 9.29 -5.19 -3.50
CA PRO A 214 8.74 -5.29 -2.15
C PRO A 214 7.72 -4.19 -1.80
N ILE A 215 7.98 -2.93 -2.18
CA ILE A 215 7.03 -1.82 -1.91
C ILE A 215 5.69 -2.06 -2.63
N PRO A 216 5.63 -2.23 -3.97
CA PRO A 216 4.38 -2.60 -4.64
C PRO A 216 3.69 -3.85 -4.09
N ALA A 217 4.45 -4.90 -3.79
CA ALA A 217 3.91 -6.15 -3.26
C ALA A 217 3.24 -5.95 -1.89
N ILE A 218 3.84 -5.18 -0.98
CA ILE A 218 3.24 -4.82 0.32
C ILE A 218 1.86 -4.19 0.10
N TYR A 219 1.77 -3.17 -0.75
CA TYR A 219 0.51 -2.46 -0.99
C TYR A 219 -0.55 -3.34 -1.70
N LEU A 220 -0.13 -4.20 -2.64
CA LEU A 220 -0.99 -5.20 -3.26
C LEU A 220 -1.58 -6.15 -2.22
N HIS A 221 -0.76 -6.71 -1.33
CA HIS A 221 -1.24 -7.57 -0.25
C HIS A 221 -2.18 -6.83 0.71
N LEU A 222 -1.85 -5.58 1.10
CA LEU A 222 -2.72 -4.78 1.97
C LEU A 222 -4.10 -4.51 1.33
N ALA A 223 -4.15 -4.24 0.02
CA ALA A 223 -5.42 -4.12 -0.70
C ALA A 223 -6.23 -5.44 -0.67
N ALA A 224 -5.57 -6.59 -0.81
CA ALA A 224 -6.25 -7.89 -0.69
C ALA A 224 -6.77 -8.13 0.74
N VAL A 225 -6.06 -7.70 1.78
CA VAL A 225 -6.58 -7.72 3.17
C VAL A 225 -7.89 -6.92 3.24
N MET A 226 -7.91 -5.71 2.67
CA MET A 226 -9.10 -4.86 2.66
C MET A 226 -10.28 -5.54 1.96
N ASP A 227 -10.06 -6.10 0.78
CA ASP A 227 -11.08 -6.81 0.00
C ASP A 227 -11.62 -8.04 0.74
N HIS A 228 -10.74 -8.92 1.24
CA HIS A 228 -11.13 -10.12 1.96
C HIS A 228 -11.88 -9.79 3.26
N MET A 229 -11.47 -8.75 3.99
CA MET A 229 -12.20 -8.29 5.17
C MET A 229 -13.59 -7.74 4.84
N SER A 230 -13.74 -7.07 3.70
CA SER A 230 -15.04 -6.64 3.18
C SER A 230 -15.93 -7.81 2.76
N LEU A 231 -15.34 -8.94 2.35
CA LEU A 231 -16.04 -10.19 2.02
C LEU A 231 -16.20 -11.14 3.23
N LYS A 232 -15.84 -10.72 4.44
CA LYS A 232 -15.83 -11.54 5.66
C LYS A 232 -15.01 -12.84 5.53
N GLN A 233 -13.82 -12.73 4.92
CA GLN A 233 -12.86 -13.83 4.73
C GLN A 233 -11.59 -13.58 5.56
N PRO A 234 -11.66 -13.63 6.91
CA PRO A 234 -10.54 -13.26 7.78
C PRO A 234 -9.31 -14.13 7.57
N ASP A 235 -9.47 -15.44 7.30
CA ASP A 235 -8.34 -16.36 7.11
C ASP A 235 -7.46 -15.93 5.92
N LYS A 236 -8.09 -15.65 4.76
CA LYS A 236 -7.37 -15.15 3.57
C LYS A 236 -6.77 -13.76 3.80
N ALA A 237 -7.48 -12.91 4.54
CA ALA A 237 -6.95 -11.60 4.91
C ALA A 237 -5.73 -11.72 5.84
N GLU A 238 -5.68 -12.70 6.75
CA GLU A 238 -4.50 -12.96 7.58
C GLU A 238 -3.33 -13.47 6.72
N GLU A 239 -3.56 -14.36 5.75
CA GLU A 239 -2.53 -14.83 4.82
C GLU A 239 -1.87 -13.66 4.07
N HIS A 240 -2.66 -12.77 3.48
CA HIS A 240 -2.13 -11.59 2.80
C HIS A 240 -1.45 -10.62 3.77
N LEU A 241 -1.98 -10.41 4.98
CA LEU A 241 -1.33 -9.55 5.97
C LEU A 241 0.06 -10.09 6.34
N LEU A 242 0.17 -11.39 6.60
CA LEU A 242 1.45 -12.01 6.96
C LEU A 242 2.45 -11.95 5.80
N ALA A 243 2.00 -12.15 4.55
CA ALA A 243 2.85 -11.96 3.38
C ALA A 243 3.37 -10.51 3.26
N ALA A 244 2.49 -9.52 3.43
CA ALA A 244 2.90 -8.10 3.47
C ALA A 244 3.91 -7.84 4.60
N TRP A 245 3.67 -8.43 5.77
CA TRP A 245 4.49 -8.22 6.96
C TRP A 245 5.91 -8.81 6.83
N GLU A 246 6.03 -10.01 6.25
CA GLU A 246 7.33 -10.64 5.96
C GLU A 246 8.17 -9.81 4.97
N LEU A 247 7.52 -9.15 4.00
CA LEU A 247 8.19 -8.23 3.08
C LEU A 247 8.62 -6.92 3.76
N ALA A 248 7.73 -6.35 4.59
CA ALA A 248 7.91 -5.02 5.16
C ALA A 248 8.88 -4.97 6.35
N ARG A 249 8.73 -5.90 7.29
CA ARG A 249 9.38 -5.86 8.60
C ARG A 249 10.92 -5.81 8.54
N PRO A 250 11.61 -6.58 7.66
CA PRO A 250 13.08 -6.56 7.62
C PRO A 250 13.69 -5.20 7.27
N ASP A 251 12.98 -4.37 6.50
CA ASP A 251 13.41 -3.04 6.05
C ASP A 251 12.59 -1.91 6.70
N ASP A 252 11.76 -2.24 7.70
CA ASP A 252 10.93 -1.30 8.44
C ASP A 252 9.91 -0.52 7.59
N LEU A 253 9.45 -1.10 6.45
CA LEU A 253 8.53 -0.45 5.50
C LEU A 253 7.07 -0.48 5.97
N ILE A 254 6.78 0.22 7.06
CA ILE A 254 5.52 0.11 7.82
C ILE A 254 4.45 1.17 7.49
N GLU A 255 4.73 2.18 6.66
CA GLU A 255 3.81 3.29 6.36
C GLU A 255 2.46 2.79 5.83
N GLY A 256 2.48 1.87 4.85
CA GLY A 256 1.27 1.35 4.22
C GLY A 256 0.30 0.69 5.21
N PHE A 257 0.80 0.05 6.27
CA PHE A 257 -0.04 -0.52 7.33
C PHE A 257 -0.76 0.57 8.13
N GLY A 258 -0.08 1.69 8.38
CA GLY A 258 -0.61 2.83 9.10
C GLY A 258 -1.66 3.59 8.28
N GLU A 259 -1.39 3.82 6.99
CA GLU A 259 -2.27 4.49 6.03
C GLU A 259 -3.60 3.74 5.85
N HIS A 260 -3.53 2.41 5.78
CA HIS A 260 -4.70 1.57 5.50
C HIS A 260 -5.38 1.03 6.77
N HIS A 261 -4.89 1.34 7.98
CA HIS A 261 -5.35 0.75 9.25
C HIS A 261 -6.88 0.62 9.34
N GLY A 262 -7.61 1.70 9.06
CA GLY A 262 -9.08 1.70 9.14
C GLY A 262 -9.78 0.76 8.14
N LEU A 263 -9.15 0.51 6.98
CA LEU A 263 -9.68 -0.35 5.92
C LEU A 263 -9.30 -1.83 6.12
N LEU A 264 -8.21 -2.10 6.83
CA LEU A 264 -7.73 -3.46 7.18
C LEU A 264 -8.63 -4.20 8.17
N GLY A 265 -9.77 -3.63 8.57
CA GLY A 265 -10.82 -4.36 9.29
C GLY A 265 -10.38 -4.94 10.63
N GLY A 266 -9.51 -4.25 11.37
CA GLY A 266 -9.03 -4.75 12.66
C GLY A 266 -7.98 -5.87 12.57
N MET A 267 -7.48 -6.19 11.37
CA MET A 267 -6.49 -7.26 11.19
C MET A 267 -5.17 -6.96 11.90
N LEU A 268 -4.79 -5.69 12.02
CA LEU A 268 -3.61 -5.28 12.79
C LEU A 268 -3.78 -5.56 14.29
N GLU A 269 -4.97 -5.36 14.84
CA GLU A 269 -5.30 -5.70 16.23
C GLU A 269 -5.35 -7.22 16.47
N ALA A 270 -5.84 -7.97 15.48
CA ALA A 270 -5.97 -9.43 15.56
C ALA A 270 -4.61 -10.13 15.48
N VAL A 271 -3.70 -9.65 14.63
CA VAL A 271 -2.45 -10.34 14.31
C VAL A 271 -1.22 -9.57 14.82
N VAL A 272 -0.99 -8.35 14.31
CA VAL A 272 0.25 -7.61 14.57
C VAL A 272 0.37 -7.21 16.03
N LYS A 273 -0.70 -6.72 16.65
CA LYS A 273 -0.72 -6.36 18.07
C LYS A 273 -0.38 -7.55 18.98
N GLN A 274 -0.79 -8.76 18.59
CA GLN A 274 -0.57 -9.97 19.39
C GLN A 274 0.87 -10.48 19.28
N ARG A 275 1.44 -10.45 18.07
CA ARG A 275 2.77 -11.01 17.77
C ARG A 275 3.91 -9.99 17.89
N TRP A 276 3.65 -8.74 17.54
CA TRP A 276 4.63 -7.63 17.47
C TRP A 276 4.05 -6.33 18.08
N PRO A 277 3.82 -6.28 19.40
CA PRO A 277 3.13 -5.16 20.05
C PRO A 277 3.86 -3.81 19.94
N GLU A 278 5.20 -3.80 19.89
CA GLU A 278 5.95 -2.55 19.73
C GLU A 278 5.83 -2.00 18.29
N ASP A 279 5.89 -2.87 17.29
CA ASP A 279 5.66 -2.46 15.90
C ASP A 279 4.23 -1.99 15.68
N PHE A 280 3.25 -2.65 16.31
CA PHE A 280 1.87 -2.18 16.31
C PHE A 280 1.75 -0.74 16.84
N LYS A 281 2.42 -0.38 17.94
CA LYS A 281 2.41 1.00 18.45
C LYS A 281 2.97 2.00 17.44
N ARG A 282 4.04 1.63 16.73
CA ARG A 282 4.65 2.48 15.70
C ARG A 282 3.71 2.68 14.52
N ILE A 283 3.07 1.62 14.05
CA ILE A 283 2.04 1.68 13.00
C ILE A 283 0.87 2.58 13.44
N ILE A 284 0.40 2.45 14.68
CA ILE A 284 -0.69 3.30 15.20
C ILE A 284 -0.28 4.78 15.26
N ALA A 285 0.99 5.09 15.54
CA ALA A 285 1.47 6.48 15.49
C ALA A 285 1.38 7.07 14.08
N ILE A 286 1.72 6.28 13.05
CA ILE A 286 1.54 6.64 11.64
C ILE A 286 0.06 6.87 11.35
N THR A 287 -0.82 5.94 11.74
CA THR A 287 -2.28 6.07 11.54
C THR A 287 -2.83 7.37 12.09
N TYR A 288 -2.42 7.79 13.30
CA TYR A 288 -2.89 9.04 13.88
C TYR A 288 -2.46 10.26 13.07
N GLY A 289 -1.18 10.33 12.67
CA GLY A 289 -0.65 11.43 11.86
C GLY A 289 -1.33 11.49 10.50
N PHE A 290 -1.25 10.38 9.75
CA PHE A 290 -1.76 10.28 8.39
C PHE A 290 -3.26 10.55 8.34
N SER A 291 -4.07 9.86 9.16
CA SER A 291 -5.54 10.03 9.12
C SER A 291 -5.98 11.44 9.47
N SER A 292 -5.27 12.14 10.37
CA SER A 292 -5.56 13.54 10.71
C SER A 292 -5.37 14.46 9.51
N GLY A 293 -4.24 14.33 8.81
CA GLY A 293 -3.97 15.12 7.60
C GLY A 293 -4.88 14.75 6.44
N TRP A 294 -5.06 13.45 6.22
CA TRP A 294 -5.93 12.88 5.20
C TRP A 294 -7.35 13.44 5.29
N ARG A 295 -7.98 13.45 6.48
CA ARG A 295 -9.36 13.99 6.66
C ARG A 295 -9.46 15.48 6.30
N LYS A 296 -8.41 16.27 6.58
CA LYS A 296 -8.39 17.71 6.28
C LYS A 296 -8.29 18.02 4.77
N ILE A 297 -7.98 17.01 3.96
CA ILE A 297 -8.08 17.08 2.50
C ILE A 297 -9.33 16.35 2.01
N HIS A 298 -9.55 15.10 2.42
CA HIS A 298 -10.66 14.27 1.97
C HIS A 298 -12.04 14.85 2.28
N ASN A 299 -12.32 15.21 3.54
CA ASN A 299 -13.67 15.60 3.96
C ASN A 299 -14.17 16.85 3.21
N PRO A 300 -13.38 17.95 3.09
CA PRO A 300 -13.81 19.12 2.33
C PRO A 300 -14.06 18.86 0.84
N GLU A 301 -13.24 18.03 0.20
CA GLU A 301 -13.31 17.78 -1.25
C GLU A 301 -14.44 16.81 -1.62
N THR A 302 -14.79 15.88 -0.73
CA THR A 302 -15.81 14.85 -0.99
C THR A 302 -17.17 15.15 -0.34
N GLY A 303 -17.21 16.07 0.62
CA GLY A 303 -18.39 16.33 1.45
C GLY A 303 -18.71 15.20 2.45
N HIS A 304 -17.80 14.23 2.63
CA HIS A 304 -17.91 13.22 3.67
C HIS A 304 -17.47 13.75 5.04
N ASP A 305 -17.96 13.12 6.10
CA ASP A 305 -17.62 13.44 7.49
C ASP A 305 -17.01 12.21 8.20
N VAL A 306 -15.83 11.79 7.73
CA VAL A 306 -15.12 10.66 8.35
C VAL A 306 -14.69 11.06 9.76
N ALA A 307 -14.99 10.20 10.75
CA ALA A 307 -14.75 10.48 12.16
C ALA A 307 -13.28 10.78 12.50
N ASP A 308 -13.05 11.84 13.29
CA ASP A 308 -11.73 12.28 13.74
C ASP A 308 -11.46 12.09 15.25
N ASN A 309 -12.50 11.77 16.03
CA ASN A 309 -12.46 11.73 17.48
C ASN A 309 -12.44 10.31 18.08
N LEU A 310 -12.34 9.27 17.24
CA LEU A 310 -12.24 7.88 17.65
C LEU A 310 -10.78 7.44 17.82
N THR A 311 -10.53 6.62 18.82
CA THR A 311 -9.28 5.84 18.88
C THR A 311 -9.23 4.84 17.72
N THR A 312 -8.04 4.41 17.32
CA THR A 312 -7.87 3.44 16.23
C THR A 312 -8.65 2.15 16.45
N THR A 313 -8.68 1.62 17.68
CA THR A 313 -9.46 0.41 18.01
C THR A 313 -10.98 0.66 18.00
N GLU A 314 -11.45 1.81 18.49
CA GLU A 314 -12.88 2.19 18.36
C GLU A 314 -13.27 2.32 16.89
N PHE A 315 -12.41 2.93 16.08
CA PHE A 315 -12.61 3.07 14.64
C PHE A 315 -12.68 1.72 13.94
N ALA A 316 -11.72 0.82 14.18
CA ALA A 316 -11.72 -0.54 13.61
C ALA A 316 -12.98 -1.34 14.01
N THR A 317 -13.38 -1.27 15.29
CA THR A 317 -14.60 -1.91 15.79
C THR A 317 -15.86 -1.34 15.12
N ALA A 318 -15.92 0.00 14.98
CA ALA A 318 -17.02 0.70 14.32
C ALA A 318 -17.09 0.41 12.81
N MET A 319 -15.95 0.30 12.14
CA MET A 319 -15.83 -0.11 10.72
C MET A 319 -16.43 -1.50 10.51
N LEU A 320 -16.01 -2.50 11.30
CA LEU A 320 -16.56 -3.86 11.23
C LEU A 320 -18.07 -3.87 11.50
N ALA A 321 -18.51 -3.13 12.52
CA ALA A 321 -19.92 -2.97 12.85
C ALA A 321 -20.74 -2.35 11.71
N ALA A 322 -20.20 -1.33 11.03
CA ALA A 322 -20.81 -0.67 9.88
C ALA A 322 -20.87 -1.60 8.65
N ARG A 323 -19.93 -2.54 8.52
CA ARG A 323 -19.91 -3.61 7.50
C ARG A 323 -20.79 -4.82 7.85
N GLY A 324 -21.63 -4.71 8.88
CA GLY A 324 -22.60 -5.75 9.23
C GLY A 324 -22.00 -6.94 9.98
N TRP A 325 -20.84 -6.78 10.61
CA TRP A 325 -20.34 -7.77 11.55
C TRP A 325 -21.13 -7.70 12.87
N THR A 326 -21.41 -8.85 13.47
CA THR A 326 -22.06 -8.96 14.78
C THR A 326 -21.04 -8.77 15.91
N ASN A 327 -21.48 -8.45 17.12
CA ASN A 327 -20.53 -8.31 18.25
C ASN A 327 -19.76 -9.60 18.57
N PRO A 328 -20.37 -10.80 18.51
CA PRO A 328 -19.64 -12.06 18.61
C PRO A 328 -18.58 -12.21 17.51
N GLU A 329 -18.93 -11.99 16.23
CA GLU A 329 -17.98 -12.08 15.11
C GLU A 329 -16.79 -11.12 15.29
N ILE A 330 -17.06 -9.87 15.71
CA ILE A 330 -15.99 -8.89 15.97
C ILE A 330 -15.10 -9.32 17.15
N GLY A 331 -15.70 -9.85 18.21
CA GLY A 331 -14.98 -10.29 19.40
C GLY A 331 -14.05 -11.47 19.10
N GLU A 332 -14.54 -12.43 18.33
CA GLU A 332 -13.76 -13.56 17.83
C GLU A 332 -12.59 -13.07 16.94
N HIS A 333 -12.89 -12.26 15.92
CA HIS A 333 -11.89 -11.74 14.99
C HIS A 333 -10.80 -10.91 15.67
N MET A 334 -11.17 -9.97 16.53
CA MET A 334 -10.20 -9.08 17.19
C MET A 334 -9.57 -9.68 18.46
N ASN A 335 -9.90 -10.93 18.81
CA ASN A 335 -9.47 -11.61 20.03
C ASN A 335 -9.78 -10.79 21.31
N ILE A 336 -11.01 -10.28 21.41
CA ILE A 336 -11.50 -9.50 22.57
C ILE A 336 -12.90 -9.96 23.00
N SER A 337 -13.27 -9.70 24.25
CA SER A 337 -14.60 -10.10 24.74
C SER A 337 -15.73 -9.33 24.03
N VAL A 338 -16.89 -9.98 23.88
CA VAL A 338 -18.11 -9.33 23.34
C VAL A 338 -18.50 -8.08 24.15
N ASN A 339 -18.20 -8.06 25.46
CA ASN A 339 -18.44 -6.89 26.30
C ASN A 339 -17.49 -5.74 25.96
N THR A 340 -16.24 -6.04 25.65
CA THR A 340 -15.26 -5.06 25.15
C THR A 340 -15.71 -4.47 23.82
N VAL A 341 -16.22 -5.30 22.89
CA VAL A 341 -16.80 -4.83 21.62
C VAL A 341 -17.98 -3.89 21.88
N LYS A 342 -18.93 -4.28 22.75
CA LYS A 342 -20.07 -3.42 23.13
C LYS A 342 -19.60 -2.08 23.70
N HIS A 343 -18.57 -2.10 24.54
CA HIS A 343 -17.99 -0.90 25.12
C HIS A 343 -17.42 0.03 24.03
N HIS A 344 -16.58 -0.47 23.13
CA HIS A 344 -16.01 0.32 22.04
C HIS A 344 -17.08 0.92 21.12
N ILE A 345 -18.09 0.13 20.74
CA ILE A 345 -19.19 0.62 19.90
C ILE A 345 -20.01 1.69 20.63
N SER A 346 -20.28 1.50 21.93
CA SER A 346 -20.99 2.50 22.74
C SER A 346 -20.19 3.80 22.87
N GLN A 347 -18.87 3.72 23.09
CA GLN A 347 -18.02 4.91 23.12
C GLN A 347 -17.99 5.61 21.77
N ALA A 348 -17.86 4.86 20.66
CA ALA A 348 -17.88 5.43 19.32
C ALA A 348 -19.21 6.15 19.05
N MET A 349 -20.35 5.51 19.33
CA MET A 349 -21.67 6.13 19.15
C MET A 349 -21.85 7.40 20.01
N LYS A 350 -21.36 7.38 21.25
CA LYS A 350 -21.39 8.55 22.14
C LYS A 350 -20.56 9.71 21.59
N LYS A 351 -19.34 9.44 21.13
CA LYS A 351 -18.43 10.44 20.56
C LYS A 351 -18.93 11.02 19.24
N LEU A 352 -19.65 10.21 18.46
CA LEU A 352 -20.26 10.62 17.19
C LEU A 352 -21.67 11.21 17.35
N HIS A 353 -22.20 11.26 18.58
CA HIS A 353 -23.54 11.75 18.87
C HIS A 353 -24.65 11.04 18.07
N ILE A 354 -24.54 9.70 17.94
CA ILE A 354 -25.54 8.87 17.24
C ILE A 354 -26.23 7.88 18.19
N GLU A 355 -27.50 7.59 17.91
CA GLU A 355 -28.33 6.70 18.73
C GLU A 355 -28.41 5.27 18.19
N SER A 356 -28.12 5.08 16.90
CA SER A 356 -28.23 3.77 16.24
C SER A 356 -26.89 3.29 15.69
N ARG A 357 -26.57 2.01 15.92
CA ARG A 357 -25.42 1.33 15.29
C ARG A 357 -25.43 1.48 13.77
N LYS A 358 -26.62 1.51 13.15
CA LYS A 358 -26.75 1.63 11.69
C LYS A 358 -26.25 2.98 11.16
N ASP A 359 -26.16 3.99 12.01
CA ASP A 359 -25.67 5.32 11.65
C ASP A 359 -24.15 5.42 11.64
N LEU A 360 -23.41 4.44 12.20
CA LEU A 360 -21.94 4.40 12.12
C LEU A 360 -21.45 4.52 10.68
N LYS A 361 -22.15 3.92 9.72
CA LYS A 361 -21.80 3.97 8.28
C LYS A 361 -21.69 5.38 7.70
N LYS A 362 -22.27 6.40 8.35
CA LYS A 362 -22.19 7.81 7.92
C LYS A 362 -20.81 8.43 8.19
N TYR A 363 -20.10 7.89 9.19
CA TYR A 363 -18.83 8.43 9.70
C TYR A 363 -17.63 7.52 9.43
N MET A 364 -17.88 6.34 8.84
CA MET A 364 -16.89 5.30 8.54
C MET A 364 -16.45 5.38 7.07
N LEU A 365 -15.28 4.82 6.76
CA LEU A 365 -14.80 4.69 5.38
C LEU A 365 -15.71 3.73 4.59
N LYS A 366 -15.87 4.00 3.29
CA LYS A 366 -16.82 3.29 2.42
C LYS A 366 -16.42 1.86 2.07
#